data_AF-A0AAV8URM4-F1
#
_entry.id   AF-A0AAV8URM4-F1
#
_cell.length_a   1.000
_cell.length_b   1.000
_cell.length_c   1.000
_cell.angle_alpha   90.00
_cell.angle_beta   90.00
_cell.angle_gamma   90.00
#
_symmetry.space_group_name_H-M   'P 1'
#
loop_
_entity.id
_entity.type
_entity.pdbx_description
1 polymer ?
#
loop_
_entity_poly.entity_id
_entity_poly.type
_entity_poly.pdbx_seq_one_letter_code
_entity_poly.pdbx_strand_id
1 'polypeptide(L)'
;MEKCGVKLDCGHDCNGYAGETTHVSCLVEGCVSRSRFQSGKDDCAICLDALDEEPCIELSCGHIWHLDCLKSQLQLAQPNPRRRLLFTGCSCAQCGKFCEHEALNDVLRNVTALRAKVDAMILEQAKVDELDKSSTVTTVGGAYYGKLLDYGRHIYAFYLCSVCEEPYFGGTVACADAEERDLPASDRMCTKCNSRGAIICGEASHRGFYVWKCRIKQYIQGVNLRKFVVHPSDICVEVSAKYMARTDCPSVFELVACILDSEGRILNSFSSGVLAAPADYWDGVRHVFEPTDGAHFALVVARGKDHRFWRGNFGSKVTCLSVRVLFDESVTDPRDIIYPEAFENLSEDNDMLLREAVRRAVRAMDSRVMRPQPSRSTGRADVSPLRGNVTDISDCRFM
;
A
#
# COMPACT_ATOMS: atom_id res chain seq x y z
N MET A 1 -19.03 35.59 -9.07
CA MET A 1 -19.63 35.21 -10.38
C MET A 1 -20.93 36.00 -10.63
N GLU A 2 -21.44 36.10 -11.87
CA GLU A 2 -22.76 36.72 -12.14
C GLU A 2 -23.91 35.74 -11.81
N LYS A 3 -25.05 36.26 -11.32
CA LYS A 3 -26.27 35.47 -11.03
C LYS A 3 -26.96 35.02 -12.32
N CYS A 4 -27.68 33.91 -12.23
CA CYS A 4 -28.53 33.44 -13.31
C CYS A 4 -29.63 34.47 -13.63
N GLY A 5 -29.77 34.84 -14.91
CA GLY A 5 -30.78 35.80 -15.39
C GLY A 5 -32.11 35.16 -15.81
N VAL A 6 -32.31 33.86 -15.54
CA VAL A 6 -33.47 33.08 -16.00
C VAL A 6 -34.54 33.00 -14.90
N LYS A 7 -35.81 33.04 -15.30
CA LYS A 7 -36.94 32.72 -14.40
C LYS A 7 -37.21 31.23 -14.42
N LEU A 8 -37.35 30.65 -13.23
CA LEU A 8 -37.74 29.25 -13.04
C LEU A 8 -39.20 29.02 -13.47
N ASP A 9 -39.59 27.77 -13.68
CA ASP A 9 -40.98 27.37 -14.03
C ASP A 9 -42.02 27.84 -13.01
N CYS A 10 -41.62 28.06 -11.76
CA CYS A 10 -42.47 28.62 -10.72
C CYS A 10 -42.66 30.14 -10.78
N GLY A 11 -42.02 30.83 -11.73
CA GLY A 11 -42.09 32.27 -11.95
C GLY A 11 -41.08 33.11 -11.14
N HIS A 12 -40.33 32.49 -10.22
CA HIS A 12 -39.30 33.17 -9.42
C HIS A 12 -37.97 33.26 -10.16
N ASP A 13 -37.15 34.25 -9.80
CA ASP A 13 -35.81 34.41 -10.35
C ASP A 13 -34.89 33.30 -9.85
N CYS A 14 -34.10 32.73 -10.77
CA CYS A 14 -33.14 31.70 -10.42
C CYS A 14 -31.97 32.32 -9.64
N ASN A 15 -31.64 31.75 -8.49
CA ASN A 15 -30.47 32.18 -7.69
C ASN A 15 -29.20 31.39 -8.05
N GLY A 16 -29.16 30.76 -9.22
CA GLY A 16 -27.99 30.04 -9.72
C GLY A 16 -26.91 30.96 -10.27
N TYR A 17 -25.96 30.40 -11.01
CA TYR A 17 -24.90 31.16 -11.69
C TYR A 17 -25.19 31.33 -13.19
N ALA A 18 -24.66 32.40 -13.79
CA ALA A 18 -24.81 32.66 -15.22
C ALA A 18 -24.17 31.53 -16.05
N GLY A 19 -24.93 30.97 -17.00
CA GLY A 19 -24.48 29.90 -17.89
C GLY A 19 -24.62 28.48 -17.34
N GLU A 20 -25.33 28.28 -16.22
CA GLU A 20 -25.61 26.95 -15.69
C GLU A 20 -26.52 26.12 -16.62
N THR A 21 -26.28 24.82 -16.68
CA THR A 21 -27.08 23.86 -17.46
C THR A 21 -28.30 23.36 -16.70
N THR A 22 -28.17 23.23 -15.39
CA THR A 22 -29.21 22.76 -14.47
C THR A 22 -29.42 23.83 -13.41
N HIS A 23 -30.61 24.42 -13.41
CA HIS A 23 -30.96 25.48 -12.46
C HIS A 23 -31.15 24.95 -11.05
N VAL A 24 -30.69 25.72 -10.06
CA VAL A 24 -30.95 25.46 -8.64
C VAL A 24 -32.45 25.49 -8.33
N SER A 25 -32.88 24.64 -7.39
CA SER A 25 -34.24 24.67 -6.86
C SER A 25 -34.60 26.05 -6.31
N CYS A 26 -35.89 26.40 -6.35
CA CYS A 26 -36.34 27.70 -5.89
C CYS A 26 -36.02 27.91 -4.40
N LEU A 27 -35.56 29.11 -4.04
CA LEU A 27 -35.20 29.46 -2.67
C LEU A 27 -36.35 30.18 -1.93
N VAL A 28 -37.39 30.59 -2.64
CA VAL A 28 -38.53 31.34 -2.07
C VAL A 28 -39.37 30.44 -1.15
N GLU A 29 -39.62 30.91 0.07
CA GLU A 29 -40.43 30.21 1.05
C GLU A 29 -41.86 29.97 0.54
N GLY A 30 -42.39 28.76 0.75
CA GLY A 30 -43.75 28.39 0.32
C GLY A 30 -43.89 28.04 -1.17
N CYS A 31 -42.82 28.10 -1.96
CA CYS A 31 -42.86 27.69 -3.36
C CYS A 31 -42.92 26.15 -3.52
N VAL A 32 -43.72 25.66 -4.47
CA VAL A 32 -43.86 24.22 -4.73
C VAL A 32 -42.56 23.61 -5.29
N SER A 33 -41.79 24.39 -6.04
CA SER A 33 -40.49 23.98 -6.58
C SER A 33 -39.32 24.33 -5.65
N ARG A 34 -39.59 24.53 -4.35
CA ARG A 34 -38.56 24.88 -3.37
C ARG A 34 -37.64 23.68 -3.09
N SER A 35 -36.37 23.96 -2.81
CA SER A 35 -35.50 22.94 -2.21
C SER A 35 -36.12 22.36 -0.95
N ARG A 36 -36.05 21.03 -0.81
CA ARG A 36 -36.52 20.33 0.39
C ARG A 36 -35.58 20.51 1.58
N PHE A 37 -34.36 21.00 1.34
CA PHE A 37 -33.31 21.09 2.34
C PHE A 37 -33.16 22.51 2.89
N GLN A 38 -33.22 23.54 2.03
CA GLN A 38 -32.91 24.93 2.40
C GLN A 38 -33.84 25.95 1.73
N SER A 39 -33.93 27.16 2.30
CA SER A 39 -34.54 28.40 1.80
C SER A 39 -33.48 29.45 1.49
N GLY A 40 -33.86 30.51 0.77
CA GLY A 40 -33.00 31.67 0.53
C GLY A 40 -32.57 32.42 1.78
N LYS A 41 -33.42 32.40 2.82
CA LYS A 41 -33.11 32.99 4.14
C LYS A 41 -32.25 32.09 5.03
N ASP A 42 -31.97 30.85 4.63
CA ASP A 42 -31.03 30.03 5.38
C ASP A 42 -29.62 30.51 5.07
N ASP A 43 -28.75 30.44 6.07
CA ASP A 43 -27.37 30.89 5.94
C ASP A 43 -26.52 29.83 5.24
N CYS A 44 -25.60 30.28 4.39
CA CYS A 44 -24.54 29.45 3.88
C CYS A 44 -23.61 29.04 5.03
N ALA A 45 -23.46 27.75 5.29
CA ALA A 45 -22.64 27.28 6.43
C ALA A 45 -21.12 27.50 6.26
N ILE A 46 -20.67 28.21 5.22
CA ILE A 46 -19.27 28.61 5.01
C ILE A 46 -19.06 30.08 5.40
N CYS A 47 -19.80 31.02 4.78
CA CYS A 47 -19.65 32.45 5.05
C CYS A 47 -20.62 33.01 6.10
N LEU A 48 -21.70 32.28 6.42
CA LEU A 48 -22.79 32.66 7.32
C LEU A 48 -23.72 33.76 6.78
N ASP A 49 -23.61 34.12 5.50
CA ASP A 49 -24.53 35.04 4.82
C ASP A 49 -25.71 34.28 4.21
N ALA A 50 -26.82 34.99 3.96
CA ALA A 50 -28.03 34.38 3.40
C ALA A 50 -27.80 33.82 1.98
N LEU A 51 -28.39 32.67 1.70
CA LEU A 51 -28.20 31.99 0.41
C LEU A 51 -28.70 32.82 -0.78
N ASP A 52 -29.72 33.66 -0.61
CA ASP A 52 -30.25 34.49 -1.70
C ASP A 52 -29.40 35.73 -2.05
N GLU A 53 -28.34 36.04 -1.31
CA GLU A 53 -27.46 37.18 -1.57
C GLU A 53 -26.48 36.94 -2.73
N GLU A 54 -25.94 35.72 -2.86
CA GLU A 54 -24.94 35.36 -3.88
C GLU A 54 -25.39 34.18 -4.77
N PRO A 55 -24.76 33.99 -5.96
CA PRO A 55 -25.02 32.82 -6.81
C PRO A 55 -24.80 31.50 -6.08
N CYS A 56 -25.79 30.62 -6.15
CA CYS A 56 -25.81 29.33 -5.49
C CYS A 56 -25.67 28.17 -6.47
N ILE A 57 -25.28 27.01 -5.93
CA ILE A 57 -25.38 25.73 -6.62
C ILE A 57 -26.02 24.69 -5.69
N GLU A 58 -26.75 23.74 -6.29
CA GLU A 58 -27.33 22.61 -5.59
C GLU A 58 -26.51 21.36 -5.88
N LEU A 59 -25.95 20.74 -4.83
CA LEU A 59 -25.17 19.51 -4.97
C LEU A 59 -26.06 18.31 -5.28
N SER A 60 -25.47 17.20 -5.74
CA SER A 60 -26.20 15.94 -5.95
C SER A 60 -26.82 15.33 -4.67
N CYS A 61 -26.52 15.88 -3.49
CA CYS A 61 -27.18 15.55 -2.22
C CYS A 61 -28.40 16.45 -1.91
N GLY A 62 -28.66 17.48 -2.72
CA GLY A 62 -29.75 18.44 -2.55
C GLY A 62 -29.43 19.64 -1.65
N HIS A 63 -28.25 19.67 -1.02
CA HIS A 63 -27.82 20.83 -0.23
C HIS A 63 -27.30 21.94 -1.14
N ILE A 64 -27.63 23.17 -0.78
CA ILE A 64 -27.36 24.41 -1.50
C ILE A 64 -26.26 25.19 -0.79
N TRP A 65 -25.34 25.73 -1.60
CA TRP A 65 -24.20 26.51 -1.16
C TRP A 65 -23.96 27.68 -2.11
N HIS A 66 -23.40 28.79 -1.63
CA HIS A 66 -22.81 29.78 -2.52
C HIS A 66 -21.66 29.15 -3.32
N LEU A 67 -21.63 29.42 -4.61
CA LEU A 67 -20.67 28.81 -5.54
C LEU A 67 -19.22 29.15 -5.17
N ASP A 68 -18.94 30.44 -4.95
CA ASP A 68 -17.58 30.92 -4.68
C ASP A 68 -17.08 30.45 -3.30
N CYS A 69 -17.96 30.37 -2.30
CA CYS A 69 -17.66 29.79 -0.99
C CYS A 69 -17.26 28.31 -1.11
N LEU A 70 -18.08 27.50 -1.77
CA LEU A 70 -17.81 26.07 -1.89
C LEU A 70 -16.56 25.81 -2.73
N LYS A 71 -16.35 26.55 -3.84
CA LYS A 71 -15.12 26.44 -4.64
C LYS A 71 -13.87 26.73 -3.82
N SER A 72 -13.86 27.84 -3.08
CA SER A 72 -12.71 28.24 -2.26
C SER A 72 -12.40 27.19 -1.19
N GLN A 73 -13.43 26.67 -0.53
CA GLN A 73 -13.26 25.61 0.47
C GLN A 73 -12.70 24.32 -0.14
N LEU A 74 -13.20 23.90 -1.30
CA LEU A 74 -12.73 22.69 -2.00
C LEU A 74 -11.30 22.83 -2.54
N GLN A 75 -10.86 24.04 -2.89
CA GLN A 75 -9.46 24.29 -3.27
C GLN A 75 -8.50 24.11 -2.08
N LEU A 76 -8.92 24.50 -0.88
CA LEU A 76 -8.13 24.31 0.34
C LEU A 76 -8.18 22.87 0.86
N ALA A 77 -9.31 22.19 0.68
CA ALA A 77 -9.56 20.86 1.20
C ALA A 77 -9.03 19.70 0.31
N GLN A 78 -8.18 20.03 -0.67
CA GLN A 78 -7.55 19.04 -1.55
C GLN A 78 -6.71 18.04 -0.74
N PRO A 79 -6.71 16.74 -1.10
CA PRO A 79 -5.92 15.74 -0.38
C PRO A 79 -4.44 16.11 -0.34
N ASN A 80 -3.85 16.14 0.86
CA ASN A 80 -2.42 16.39 1.00
C ASN A 80 -1.64 15.15 0.52
N PRO A 81 -0.79 15.27 -0.53
CA PRO A 81 -0.08 14.12 -1.08
C PRO A 81 0.87 13.48 -0.08
N ARG A 82 1.38 14.26 0.90
CA ARG A 82 2.35 13.80 1.91
C ARG A 82 1.71 12.98 3.03
N ARG A 83 0.39 12.84 3.05
CA ARG A 83 -0.36 12.12 4.08
C ARG A 83 -1.14 10.96 3.46
N ARG A 84 -1.83 10.21 4.32
CA ARG A 84 -2.85 9.26 3.88
C ARG A 84 -3.89 10.00 3.05
N LEU A 85 -4.23 9.44 1.89
CA LEU A 85 -5.28 9.97 1.03
C LEU A 85 -6.63 9.87 1.75
N LEU A 86 -7.19 11.05 2.04
CA LEU A 86 -8.52 11.22 2.59
C LEU A 86 -9.28 12.16 1.67
N PHE A 87 -10.52 11.78 1.34
CA PHE A 87 -11.40 12.55 0.45
C PHE A 87 -12.52 13.25 1.22
N THR A 88 -12.54 13.14 2.55
CA THR A 88 -13.57 13.71 3.42
C THR A 88 -13.62 15.24 3.36
N GLY A 89 -12.50 15.90 3.06
CA GLY A 89 -12.46 17.35 2.82
C GLY A 89 -13.26 17.81 1.60
N CYS A 90 -13.53 16.90 0.65
CA CYS A 90 -14.32 17.16 -0.56
C CYS A 90 -15.78 16.67 -0.42
N SER A 91 -16.24 16.39 0.80
CA SER A 91 -17.62 16.02 1.09
C SER A 91 -18.44 17.21 1.57
N CYS A 92 -19.75 17.17 1.30
CA CYS A 92 -20.72 18.14 1.80
C CYS A 92 -20.68 18.16 3.35
N ALA A 93 -20.47 19.33 3.94
CA ALA A 93 -20.35 19.47 5.39
C ALA A 93 -21.67 19.14 6.13
N GLN A 94 -22.82 19.23 5.46
CA GLN A 94 -24.12 18.94 6.08
C GLN A 94 -24.43 17.44 6.14
N CYS A 95 -24.00 16.63 5.17
CA CYS A 95 -24.39 15.21 5.08
C CYS A 95 -23.27 14.21 4.80
N GLY A 96 -22.04 14.67 4.53
CA GLY A 96 -20.89 13.83 4.27
C GLY A 96 -20.84 13.19 2.86
N LYS A 97 -21.85 13.38 2.02
CA LYS A 97 -21.83 12.91 0.62
C LYS A 97 -20.77 13.70 -0.16
N PHE A 98 -20.00 13.02 -1.02
CA PHE A 98 -19.00 13.65 -1.88
C PHE A 98 -19.65 14.75 -2.74
N CYS A 99 -18.99 15.92 -2.84
CA CYS A 99 -19.50 17.04 -3.62
C CYS A 99 -19.43 16.74 -5.11
N GLU A 100 -20.55 16.90 -5.81
CA GLU A 100 -20.66 16.67 -7.25
C GLU A 100 -21.55 17.74 -7.85
N HIS A 101 -20.99 18.52 -8.78
CA HIS A 101 -21.68 19.53 -9.58
C HIS A 101 -20.79 19.95 -10.76
N GLU A 102 -21.37 20.25 -11.92
CA GLU A 102 -20.62 20.61 -13.15
C GLU A 102 -19.69 21.82 -12.93
N ALA A 103 -20.20 22.86 -12.25
CA ALA A 103 -19.45 24.07 -11.93
C ALA A 103 -18.20 23.84 -11.06
N LEU A 104 -18.08 22.68 -10.40
CA LEU A 104 -16.94 22.33 -9.53
C LEU A 104 -15.88 21.49 -10.25
N ASN A 105 -16.09 21.15 -11.52
CA ASN A 105 -15.18 20.28 -12.27
C ASN A 105 -13.75 20.83 -12.36
N ASP A 106 -13.59 22.15 -12.44
CA ASP A 106 -12.29 22.82 -12.43
C ASP A 106 -11.47 22.52 -11.16
N VAL A 107 -12.12 22.43 -10.01
CA VAL A 107 -11.48 22.17 -8.71
C VAL A 107 -11.42 20.68 -8.38
N LEU A 108 -12.46 19.92 -8.73
CA LEU A 108 -12.61 18.52 -8.31
C LEU A 108 -12.09 17.50 -9.33
N ARG A 109 -11.83 17.84 -10.60
CA ARG A 109 -11.45 16.87 -11.63
C ARG A 109 -10.34 15.91 -11.19
N ASN A 110 -9.26 16.45 -10.61
CA ASN A 110 -8.11 15.64 -10.20
C ASN A 110 -8.46 14.77 -8.98
N VAL A 111 -9.21 15.31 -8.02
CA VAL A 111 -9.65 14.57 -6.82
C VAL A 111 -10.60 13.45 -7.19
N THR A 112 -11.57 13.72 -8.06
CA THR A 112 -12.54 12.74 -8.54
C THR A 112 -11.85 11.60 -9.29
N ALA A 113 -10.88 11.92 -10.16
CA ALA A 113 -10.09 10.90 -10.84
C ALA A 113 -9.25 10.05 -9.88
N LEU A 114 -8.61 10.69 -8.89
CA LEU A 114 -7.82 9.99 -7.88
C LEU A 114 -8.69 9.11 -6.97
N ARG A 115 -9.85 9.61 -6.54
CA ARG A 115 -10.83 8.87 -5.75
C ARG A 115 -11.34 7.64 -6.50
N ALA A 116 -11.66 7.77 -7.78
CA ALA A 116 -12.11 6.66 -8.61
C ALA A 116 -11.03 5.56 -8.73
N LYS A 117 -9.76 5.94 -8.89
CA LYS A 117 -8.63 4.99 -8.86
C LYS A 117 -8.55 4.26 -7.52
N VAL A 118 -8.61 4.99 -6.40
CA VAL A 118 -8.56 4.39 -5.06
C VAL A 118 -9.75 3.47 -4.80
N ASP A 119 -10.96 3.87 -5.20
CA ASP A 119 -12.17 3.04 -5.06
C ASP A 119 -12.06 1.71 -5.81
N ALA A 120 -11.50 1.72 -7.03
CA ALA A 120 -11.23 0.51 -7.79
C ALA A 120 -10.23 -0.41 -7.05
N MET A 121 -9.13 0.16 -6.55
CA MET A 121 -8.12 -0.60 -5.78
C MET A 121 -8.69 -1.16 -4.48
N ILE A 122 -9.59 -0.44 -3.82
CA ILE A 122 -10.30 -0.92 -2.61
C ILE A 122 -11.10 -2.19 -2.94
N LEU A 123 -11.87 -2.17 -4.04
CA LEU A 123 -12.70 -3.32 -4.42
C LEU A 123 -11.85 -4.53 -4.83
N GLU A 124 -10.71 -4.30 -5.48
CA GLU A 124 -9.74 -5.36 -5.79
C GLU A 124 -9.16 -5.96 -4.50
N GLN A 125 -8.68 -5.11 -3.59
CA GLN A 125 -8.10 -5.56 -2.33
C GLN A 125 -9.12 -6.26 -1.42
N ALA A 126 -10.36 -5.77 -1.41
CA ALA A 126 -11.45 -6.37 -0.64
C ALA A 126 -11.75 -7.81 -1.08
N LYS A 127 -11.63 -8.13 -2.37
CA LYS A 127 -11.77 -9.50 -2.89
C LYS A 127 -10.63 -10.39 -2.42
N VAL A 128 -9.40 -9.87 -2.42
CA VAL A 128 -8.20 -10.60 -1.95
C VAL A 128 -8.30 -10.91 -0.47
N ASP A 129 -8.78 -9.96 0.32
CA ASP A 129 -8.99 -10.11 1.77
C ASP A 129 -10.30 -10.84 2.14
N GLU A 130 -11.09 -11.25 1.14
CA GLU A 130 -12.41 -11.87 1.29
C GLU A 130 -13.39 -11.06 2.17
N LEU A 131 -13.29 -9.73 2.12
CA LEU A 131 -14.15 -8.84 2.91
C LEU A 131 -15.61 -8.87 2.46
N ASP A 132 -15.87 -9.22 1.21
CA ASP A 132 -17.20 -9.46 0.66
C ASP A 132 -17.92 -10.60 1.39
N LYS A 133 -17.17 -11.54 1.97
CA LYS A 133 -17.68 -12.66 2.77
C LYS A 133 -17.67 -12.37 4.28
N SER A 134 -17.13 -11.23 4.71
CA SER A 134 -17.05 -10.87 6.13
C SER A 134 -18.44 -10.65 6.73
N SER A 135 -18.61 -11.03 8.01
CA SER A 135 -19.84 -10.76 8.76
C SER A 135 -20.17 -9.28 8.83
N THR A 136 -19.17 -8.39 8.78
CA THR A 136 -19.39 -6.93 8.83
C THR A 136 -20.17 -6.38 7.64
N VAL A 137 -20.04 -7.01 6.45
CA VAL A 137 -20.71 -6.58 5.22
C VAL A 137 -21.94 -7.44 4.90
N THR A 138 -21.98 -8.68 5.39
CA THR A 138 -23.08 -9.64 5.13
C THR A 138 -24.17 -9.65 6.19
N THR A 139 -23.93 -9.14 7.40
CA THR A 139 -24.93 -9.13 8.47
C THR A 139 -25.99 -8.07 8.20
N VAL A 140 -27.23 -8.49 7.96
CA VAL A 140 -28.39 -7.62 7.76
C VAL A 140 -28.54 -6.67 8.95
N GLY A 141 -28.63 -5.37 8.67
CA GLY A 141 -28.78 -4.33 9.70
C GLY A 141 -27.47 -3.82 10.31
N GLY A 142 -26.31 -4.38 9.93
CA GLY A 142 -25.01 -3.83 10.30
C GLY A 142 -24.71 -2.50 9.61
N ALA A 143 -23.83 -1.68 10.20
CA ALA A 143 -23.48 -0.34 9.68
C ALA A 143 -22.96 -0.36 8.23
N TYR A 144 -22.27 -1.44 7.84
CA TYR A 144 -21.70 -1.65 6.51
C TYR A 144 -22.43 -2.74 5.70
N TYR A 145 -23.64 -3.13 6.08
CA TYR A 145 -24.42 -4.13 5.34
C TYR A 145 -24.62 -3.70 3.88
N GLY A 146 -24.13 -4.51 2.95
CA GLY A 146 -24.17 -4.21 1.51
C GLY A 146 -23.28 -3.02 1.07
N LYS A 147 -22.43 -2.48 1.95
CA LYS A 147 -21.59 -1.30 1.69
C LYS A 147 -20.10 -1.66 1.74
N LEU A 148 -19.68 -2.60 0.88
CA LEU A 148 -18.30 -3.09 0.83
C LEU A 148 -17.28 -1.96 0.60
N LEU A 149 -17.58 -1.06 -0.35
CA LEU A 149 -16.69 0.05 -0.69
C LEU A 149 -16.49 1.00 0.50
N ASP A 150 -17.57 1.36 1.20
CA ASP A 150 -17.48 2.26 2.35
C ASP A 150 -16.73 1.60 3.51
N TYR A 151 -16.91 0.28 3.71
CA TYR A 151 -16.12 -0.46 4.68
C TYR A 151 -14.63 -0.47 4.30
N GLY A 152 -14.31 -0.72 3.02
CA GLY A 152 -12.94 -0.67 2.53
C GLY A 152 -12.29 0.70 2.71
N ARG A 153 -13.00 1.79 2.41
CA ARG A 153 -12.55 3.18 2.67
C ARG A 153 -12.26 3.43 4.15
N HIS A 154 -13.00 2.78 5.04
CA HIS A 154 -12.82 2.91 6.48
C HIS A 154 -11.58 2.19 7.00
N ILE A 155 -11.25 1.01 6.45
CA ILE A 155 -10.20 0.14 7.00
C ILE A 155 -8.88 0.16 6.23
N TYR A 156 -8.86 0.61 4.98
CA TYR A 156 -7.66 0.63 4.15
C TYR A 156 -7.01 2.00 4.10
N ALA A 157 -5.68 2.02 4.12
CA ALA A 157 -4.86 3.23 4.02
C ALA A 157 -4.21 3.29 2.63
N PHE A 158 -4.40 4.41 1.93
CA PHE A 158 -3.80 4.69 0.63
C PHE A 158 -2.93 5.94 0.70
N TYR A 159 -1.88 5.97 -0.12
CA TYR A 159 -0.90 7.06 -0.17
C TYR A 159 -0.53 7.36 -1.63
N LEU A 160 -0.06 8.58 -1.91
CA LEU A 160 0.52 8.91 -3.22
C LEU A 160 2.01 8.60 -3.23
N CYS A 161 2.45 7.90 -4.27
CA CYS A 161 3.87 7.62 -4.48
C CYS A 161 4.65 8.93 -4.70
N SER A 162 5.79 9.09 -4.04
CA SER A 162 6.69 10.25 -4.20
C SER A 162 7.41 10.30 -5.55
N VAL A 163 7.44 9.19 -6.30
CA VAL A 163 8.17 9.06 -7.57
C VAL A 163 7.23 9.09 -8.78
N CYS A 164 6.19 8.26 -8.77
CA CYS A 164 5.28 8.13 -9.91
C CYS A 164 3.92 8.82 -9.71
N GLU A 165 3.68 9.39 -8.53
CA GLU A 165 2.42 10.08 -8.17
C GLU A 165 1.14 9.22 -8.36
N GLU A 166 1.29 7.90 -8.43
CA GLU A 166 0.16 6.98 -8.45
C GLU A 166 -0.22 6.55 -7.02
N PRO A 167 -1.52 6.35 -6.73
CA PRO A 167 -1.96 5.84 -5.44
C PRO A 167 -1.49 4.40 -5.24
N TYR A 168 -1.15 4.06 -4.00
CA TYR A 168 -0.83 2.69 -3.61
C TYR A 168 -1.38 2.36 -2.23
N PHE A 169 -1.60 1.07 -1.99
CA PHE A 169 -2.07 0.55 -0.73
C PHE A 169 -0.94 0.45 0.29
N GLY A 170 -1.10 1.11 1.44
CA GLY A 170 -0.14 1.13 2.54
C GLY A 170 -0.53 0.25 3.73
N GLY A 171 -1.49 -0.65 3.57
CA GLY A 171 -2.00 -1.50 4.65
C GLY A 171 -3.34 -1.02 5.21
N THR A 172 -3.72 -1.51 6.39
CA THR A 172 -4.95 -1.06 7.04
C THR A 172 -4.70 0.21 7.85
N VAL A 173 -5.76 1.00 8.07
CA VAL A 173 -5.73 2.19 8.94
C VAL A 173 -5.22 1.85 10.34
N ALA A 174 -5.52 0.66 10.86
CA ALA A 174 -5.01 0.21 12.15
C ALA A 174 -3.48 0.00 12.19
N CYS A 175 -2.83 -0.16 11.02
CA CYS A 175 -1.38 -0.29 10.90
C CYS A 175 -0.72 1.02 10.44
N ALA A 176 -1.49 2.00 9.97
CA ALA A 176 -0.99 3.32 9.67
C ALA A 176 -0.79 4.06 11.00
N ASP A 177 0.41 4.58 11.25
CA ASP A 177 0.69 5.37 12.46
C ASP A 177 -0.44 6.36 12.72
N ALA A 178 -0.97 6.34 13.95
CA ALA A 178 -2.16 7.12 14.33
C ALA A 178 -1.93 8.65 14.28
N GLU A 179 -0.73 9.10 13.95
CA GLU A 179 -0.39 10.51 13.80
C GLU A 179 -0.60 10.96 12.36
N GLU A 180 -1.39 12.01 12.16
CA GLU A 180 -1.51 12.74 10.88
C GLU A 180 -0.24 13.55 10.58
N ARG A 181 0.91 12.89 10.58
CA ARG A 181 2.20 13.49 10.25
C ARG A 181 2.45 13.43 8.75
N ASP A 182 3.18 14.41 8.24
CA ASP A 182 3.72 14.36 6.90
C ASP A 182 4.74 13.23 6.81
N LEU A 183 4.57 12.35 5.84
CA LEU A 183 5.49 11.26 5.58
C LEU A 183 6.59 11.72 4.61
N PRO A 184 7.87 11.42 4.90
CA PRO A 184 8.98 11.77 4.03
C PRO A 184 8.86 11.04 2.69
N ALA A 185 9.53 11.56 1.66
CA ALA A 185 9.44 11.01 0.30
C ALA A 185 9.90 9.54 0.22
N SER A 186 10.89 9.14 1.02
CA SER A 186 11.37 7.75 1.13
C SER A 186 10.31 6.77 1.60
N ASP A 187 9.40 7.22 2.47
CA ASP A 187 8.42 6.35 3.13
C ASP A 187 7.12 6.26 2.32
N ARG A 188 6.97 7.14 1.33
CA ARG A 188 5.84 7.17 0.40
C ARG A 188 6.19 6.60 -0.97
N MET A 189 6.87 5.47 -1.03
CA MET A 189 7.19 4.81 -2.30
C MET A 189 6.28 3.61 -2.52
N CYS A 190 5.58 3.58 -3.65
CA CYS A 190 4.81 2.39 -4.04
C CYS A 190 5.75 1.21 -4.29
N THR A 191 5.21 -0.01 -4.25
CA THR A 191 6.00 -1.23 -4.46
C THR A 191 6.79 -1.19 -5.77
N LYS A 192 6.27 -0.54 -6.83
CA LYS A 192 6.96 -0.40 -8.12
C LYS A 192 8.16 0.56 -8.09
N CYS A 193 8.05 1.66 -7.35
CA CYS A 193 9.09 2.68 -7.29
C CYS A 193 10.13 2.41 -6.21
N ASN A 194 9.73 1.75 -5.11
CA ASN A 194 10.64 1.27 -4.07
C ASN A 194 11.55 0.13 -4.57
N SER A 195 11.25 -0.42 -5.75
CA SER A 195 11.96 -1.53 -6.38
C SER A 195 12.68 -1.12 -7.66
N ARG A 196 13.43 -0.01 -7.65
CA ARG A 196 14.53 0.16 -8.64
C ARG A 196 15.52 -1.01 -8.44
N GLY A 197 15.26 -2.12 -9.12
CA GLY A 197 15.97 -3.41 -8.99
C GLY A 197 15.16 -4.63 -8.52
N ALA A 198 13.83 -4.57 -8.28
CA ALA A 198 13.05 -5.78 -7.95
C ALA A 198 12.11 -6.21 -9.08
N ILE A 199 12.12 -7.50 -9.40
CA ILE A 199 11.28 -8.13 -10.43
C ILE A 199 9.84 -8.16 -9.92
N ILE A 200 8.94 -7.51 -10.65
CA ILE A 200 7.50 -7.43 -10.34
C ILE A 200 6.78 -8.45 -11.22
N CYS A 201 6.02 -9.37 -10.61
CA CYS A 201 5.21 -10.34 -11.35
C CYS A 201 4.19 -9.62 -12.25
N GLY A 202 4.15 -9.98 -13.54
CA GLY A 202 3.28 -9.37 -14.55
C GLY A 202 1.81 -9.81 -14.49
N GLU A 203 1.51 -10.85 -13.71
CA GLU A 203 0.17 -11.41 -13.56
C GLU A 203 -0.76 -10.47 -12.76
N ALA A 204 -1.98 -10.25 -13.26
CA ALA A 204 -2.91 -9.29 -12.68
C ALA A 204 -3.33 -9.68 -11.25
N SER A 205 -3.41 -10.98 -10.97
CA SER A 205 -3.72 -11.52 -9.64
C SER A 205 -2.58 -11.37 -8.62
N HIS A 206 -1.37 -10.99 -9.06
CA HIS A 206 -0.18 -10.86 -8.24
C HIS A 206 0.30 -9.41 -8.09
N ARG A 207 -0.42 -8.43 -8.66
CA ARG A 207 -0.12 -7.01 -8.47
C ARG A 207 -0.52 -6.55 -7.06
N GLY A 208 0.47 -6.20 -6.24
CA GLY A 208 0.31 -5.24 -5.15
C GLY A 208 0.38 -5.77 -3.72
N PHE A 209 0.21 -7.07 -3.44
CA PHE A 209 -0.19 -7.46 -2.09
C PHE A 209 0.37 -8.82 -1.63
N TYR A 210 1.56 -8.83 -1.05
CA TYR A 210 1.98 -9.96 -0.23
C TYR A 210 2.40 -9.48 1.17
N VAL A 211 1.40 -9.33 2.04
CA VAL A 211 1.55 -9.45 3.48
C VAL A 211 1.04 -10.83 3.86
N TRP A 212 1.95 -11.78 4.05
CA TRP A 212 1.61 -13.16 4.42
C TRP A 212 1.36 -13.26 5.91
N LYS A 213 0.19 -13.76 6.32
CA LYS A 213 -0.13 -14.06 7.73
C LYS A 213 0.20 -15.53 8.00
N CYS A 214 1.18 -15.80 8.86
CA CYS A 214 1.61 -17.17 9.10
C CYS A 214 0.66 -17.93 10.05
N ARG A 215 0.33 -19.18 9.71
CA ARG A 215 -0.31 -20.16 10.60
C ARG A 215 0.57 -21.39 10.62
N ILE A 216 1.50 -21.51 11.58
CA ILE A 216 2.47 -22.63 11.70
C ILE A 216 2.92 -23.12 10.30
N LYS A 217 3.32 -22.18 9.44
CA LYS A 217 3.68 -22.44 8.05
C LYS A 217 5.06 -21.86 7.78
N GLN A 218 5.74 -22.47 6.83
CA GLN A 218 7.02 -21.99 6.34
C GLN A 218 6.77 -21.54 4.91
N TYR A 219 7.15 -20.30 4.61
CA TYR A 219 7.26 -19.84 3.24
C TYR A 219 8.66 -20.18 2.74
N ILE A 220 8.76 -20.79 1.57
CA ILE A 220 10.01 -21.26 1.00
C ILE A 220 10.11 -20.70 -0.42
N GLN A 221 11.21 -20.02 -0.72
CA GLN A 221 11.51 -19.53 -2.05
C GLN A 221 12.91 -19.98 -2.45
N GLY A 222 13.00 -20.69 -3.57
CA GLY A 222 14.25 -20.98 -4.24
C GLY A 222 14.43 -20.05 -5.42
N VAL A 223 15.65 -19.56 -5.62
CA VAL A 223 16.06 -18.70 -6.73
C VAL A 223 17.22 -19.37 -7.46
N ASN A 224 17.07 -19.57 -8.76
CA ASN A 224 18.16 -20.01 -9.62
C ASN A 224 19.00 -18.80 -10.03
N LEU A 225 20.16 -18.64 -9.40
CA LEU A 225 21.01 -17.46 -9.59
C LEU A 225 21.51 -17.38 -11.03
N ARG A 226 21.77 -18.52 -11.69
CA ARG A 226 22.25 -18.55 -13.09
C ARG A 226 21.26 -18.02 -14.12
N LYS A 227 19.98 -17.85 -13.77
CA LYS A 227 19.02 -17.16 -14.65
C LYS A 227 19.21 -15.65 -14.65
N PHE A 228 19.78 -15.13 -13.58
CA PHE A 228 19.90 -13.69 -13.36
C PHE A 228 21.34 -13.23 -13.48
N VAL A 229 22.32 -14.07 -13.14
CA VAL A 229 23.73 -13.68 -13.13
C VAL A 229 24.65 -14.65 -13.88
N VAL A 230 25.63 -14.09 -14.57
CA VAL A 230 26.62 -14.82 -15.39
C VAL A 230 27.54 -15.66 -14.51
N HIS A 231 28.06 -15.06 -13.42
CA HIS A 231 28.96 -15.70 -12.47
C HIS A 231 28.42 -15.60 -11.04
N PRO A 232 27.53 -16.52 -10.60
CA PRO A 232 26.96 -16.48 -9.25
C PRO A 232 27.99 -16.61 -8.11
N SER A 233 29.18 -17.14 -8.40
CA SER A 233 30.23 -17.32 -7.41
C SER A 233 30.94 -16.02 -7.02
N ASP A 234 30.85 -14.99 -7.87
CA ASP A 234 31.61 -13.75 -7.72
C ASP A 234 30.75 -12.61 -7.13
N ILE A 235 29.51 -12.91 -6.75
CA ILE A 235 28.54 -11.91 -6.29
C ILE A 235 28.22 -12.04 -4.82
N CYS A 236 27.89 -10.91 -4.20
CA CYS A 236 27.24 -10.90 -2.89
C CYS A 236 25.74 -11.10 -3.05
N VAL A 237 25.13 -11.86 -2.13
CA VAL A 237 23.68 -12.11 -2.13
C VAL A 237 23.06 -11.59 -0.84
N GLU A 238 22.27 -10.51 -0.93
CA GLU A 238 21.44 -10.04 0.18
C GLU A 238 20.15 -10.87 0.26
N VAL A 239 19.81 -11.29 1.47
CA VAL A 239 18.49 -11.80 1.83
C VAL A 239 17.89 -10.92 2.91
N SER A 240 16.63 -10.54 2.75
CA SER A 240 15.95 -9.70 3.74
C SER A 240 14.46 -9.98 3.82
N ALA A 241 13.86 -9.68 4.97
CA ALA A 241 12.44 -9.82 5.23
C ALA A 241 11.99 -8.78 6.27
N LYS A 242 10.73 -8.35 6.18
CA LYS A 242 10.06 -7.59 7.23
C LYS A 242 9.01 -8.44 7.92
N TYR A 243 8.87 -8.30 9.24
CA TYR A 243 7.93 -9.07 10.04
C TYR A 243 7.25 -8.23 11.13
N MET A 244 6.04 -8.64 11.52
CA MET A 244 5.31 -8.07 12.66
C MET A 244 4.33 -9.10 13.25
N ALA A 245 3.88 -8.90 14.48
CA ALA A 245 2.80 -9.65 15.12
C ALA A 245 1.44 -8.97 14.92
N ARG A 246 0.40 -9.57 15.52
CA ARG A 246 -0.87 -8.89 15.75
C ARG A 246 -0.88 -8.30 17.16
N THR A 247 -1.67 -7.26 17.36
CA THR A 247 -1.89 -6.63 18.67
C THR A 247 -2.61 -7.53 19.67
N ASP A 248 -3.48 -8.43 19.19
CA ASP A 248 -4.25 -9.35 20.01
C ASP A 248 -3.55 -10.70 20.28
N CYS A 249 -2.43 -10.99 19.60
CA CYS A 249 -1.70 -12.24 19.75
C CYS A 249 -0.19 -12.08 19.46
N PRO A 250 0.68 -12.24 20.47
CA PRO A 250 2.12 -12.29 20.28
C PRO A 250 2.53 -13.44 19.36
N SER A 251 3.54 -13.20 18.54
CA SER A 251 4.05 -14.20 17.59
C SER A 251 5.57 -14.11 17.48
N VAL A 252 6.17 -15.16 16.93
CA VAL A 252 7.59 -15.21 16.60
C VAL A 252 7.79 -15.34 15.10
N PHE A 253 8.96 -14.88 14.65
CA PHE A 253 9.43 -14.95 13.28
C PHE A 253 10.85 -15.55 13.23
N GLU A 254 11.16 -16.29 12.17
CA GLU A 254 12.52 -16.76 11.88
C GLU A 254 12.77 -16.68 10.37
N LEU A 255 13.91 -16.11 9.98
CA LEU A 255 14.43 -16.15 8.62
C LEU A 255 15.63 -17.10 8.56
N VAL A 256 15.56 -18.07 7.67
CA VAL A 256 16.67 -18.96 7.32
C VAL A 256 16.98 -18.76 5.84
N ALA A 257 18.25 -18.65 5.49
CA ALA A 257 18.68 -18.55 4.10
C ALA A 257 19.92 -19.40 3.85
N CYS A 258 20.06 -19.91 2.62
CA CYS A 258 21.19 -20.74 2.22
C CYS A 258 21.61 -20.47 0.78
N ILE A 259 22.92 -20.53 0.54
CA ILE A 259 23.50 -20.62 -0.79
C ILE A 259 23.78 -22.09 -1.09
N LEU A 260 23.32 -22.57 -2.24
CA LEU A 260 23.41 -23.95 -2.66
C LEU A 260 24.23 -24.09 -3.95
N ASP A 261 24.90 -25.22 -4.12
CA ASP A 261 25.52 -25.61 -5.39
C ASP A 261 24.49 -26.19 -6.38
N SER A 262 24.96 -26.57 -7.58
CA SER A 262 24.11 -27.17 -8.63
C SER A 262 23.46 -28.50 -8.24
N GLU A 263 23.96 -29.17 -7.21
CA GLU A 263 23.40 -30.42 -6.67
C GLU A 263 22.48 -30.19 -5.46
N GLY A 264 22.27 -28.94 -5.05
CA GLY A 264 21.45 -28.58 -3.89
C GLY A 264 22.14 -28.83 -2.54
N ARG A 265 23.48 -28.95 -2.50
CA ARG A 265 24.24 -29.01 -1.25
C ARG A 265 24.39 -27.60 -0.70
N ILE A 266 24.23 -27.45 0.62
CA ILE A 266 24.36 -26.16 1.31
C ILE A 266 25.84 -25.80 1.37
N LEU A 267 26.22 -24.71 0.70
CA LEU A 267 27.56 -24.13 0.73
C LEU A 267 27.71 -23.13 1.86
N ASN A 268 26.70 -22.28 2.06
CA ASN A 268 26.66 -21.28 3.12
C ASN A 268 25.24 -21.14 3.66
N SER A 269 25.08 -20.80 4.94
CA SER A 269 23.78 -20.71 5.60
C SER A 269 23.71 -19.62 6.66
N PHE A 270 22.56 -18.98 6.75
CA PHE A 270 22.21 -18.00 7.76
C PHE A 270 20.90 -18.39 8.45
N SER A 271 20.82 -18.13 9.75
CA SER A 271 19.57 -18.11 10.50
C SER A 271 19.56 -16.88 11.39
N SER A 272 18.43 -16.18 11.42
CA SER A 272 18.19 -15.09 12.36
C SER A 272 18.02 -15.58 13.80
N GLY A 273 17.85 -16.89 14.00
CA GLY A 273 17.22 -17.44 15.20
C GLY A 273 15.75 -17.04 15.29
N VAL A 274 15.09 -17.47 16.36
CA VAL A 274 13.69 -17.13 16.63
C VAL A 274 13.62 -15.73 17.22
N LEU A 275 13.03 -14.79 16.48
CA LEU A 275 12.83 -13.40 16.86
C LEU A 275 11.40 -13.19 17.36
N ALA A 276 11.24 -12.36 18.39
CA ALA A 276 9.93 -11.90 18.82
C ALA A 276 9.40 -10.87 17.81
N ALA A 277 8.19 -11.07 17.30
CA ALA A 277 7.61 -10.15 16.34
C ALA A 277 6.88 -9.00 17.08
N PRO A 278 7.21 -7.73 16.81
CA PRO A 278 6.55 -6.59 17.45
C PRO A 278 5.12 -6.41 16.93
N ALA A 279 4.21 -5.97 17.78
CA ALA A 279 2.78 -5.93 17.45
C ALA A 279 2.33 -4.62 16.79
N ASP A 280 3.13 -3.58 16.93
CA ASP A 280 2.85 -2.17 16.67
C ASP A 280 3.63 -1.60 15.49
N TYR A 281 4.74 -2.22 15.09
CA TYR A 281 5.53 -1.81 13.92
C TYR A 281 6.06 -3.00 13.13
N TRP A 282 6.55 -2.73 11.92
CA TRP A 282 7.28 -3.69 11.10
C TRP A 282 8.76 -3.64 11.43
N ASP A 283 9.28 -4.76 11.91
CA ASP A 283 10.71 -4.96 12.12
C ASP A 283 11.33 -5.67 10.93
N GLY A 284 12.66 -5.65 10.82
CA GLY A 284 13.39 -6.15 9.66
C GLY A 284 14.59 -7.00 10.03
N VAL A 285 14.81 -8.05 9.24
CA VAL A 285 16.07 -8.80 9.24
C VAL A 285 16.69 -8.73 7.85
N ARG A 286 18.01 -8.55 7.81
CA ARG A 286 18.83 -8.55 6.61
C ARG A 286 20.10 -9.33 6.87
N HIS A 287 20.54 -10.09 5.87
CA HIS A 287 21.84 -10.73 5.85
C HIS A 287 22.43 -10.66 4.44
N VAL A 288 23.74 -10.53 4.34
CA VAL A 288 24.47 -10.54 3.07
C VAL A 288 25.44 -11.71 3.11
N PHE A 289 25.32 -12.59 2.11
CA PHE A 289 26.32 -13.61 1.84
C PHE A 289 27.42 -13.01 0.98
N GLU A 290 28.66 -13.18 1.41
CA GLU A 290 29.85 -12.92 0.61
C GLU A 290 29.93 -13.89 -0.59
N PRO A 291 30.72 -13.57 -1.63
CA PRO A 291 30.93 -14.42 -2.79
C PRO A 291 31.29 -15.84 -2.37
N THR A 292 30.58 -16.82 -2.93
CA THR A 292 30.65 -18.22 -2.50
C THR A 292 30.95 -19.10 -3.70
N ASP A 293 32.13 -19.73 -3.69
CA ASP A 293 32.57 -20.66 -4.73
C ASP A 293 31.53 -21.76 -4.98
N GLY A 294 31.15 -21.94 -6.24
CA GLY A 294 30.18 -22.95 -6.64
C GLY A 294 28.71 -22.58 -6.42
N ALA A 295 28.40 -21.35 -5.98
CA ALA A 295 27.03 -20.86 -5.86
C ALA A 295 26.20 -21.07 -7.14
N HIS A 296 24.98 -21.54 -6.96
CA HIS A 296 24.05 -21.83 -8.05
C HIS A 296 22.61 -21.47 -7.72
N PHE A 297 22.17 -21.77 -6.49
CA PHE A 297 20.83 -21.42 -6.02
C PHE A 297 20.89 -20.64 -4.71
N ALA A 298 19.93 -19.74 -4.50
CA ALA A 298 19.64 -19.17 -3.19
C ALA A 298 18.30 -19.71 -2.68
N LEU A 299 18.28 -20.20 -1.45
CA LEU A 299 17.09 -20.70 -0.78
C LEU A 299 16.78 -19.81 0.41
N VAL A 300 15.56 -19.30 0.49
CA VAL A 300 15.08 -18.50 1.62
C VAL A 300 13.84 -19.13 2.22
N VAL A 301 13.83 -19.24 3.54
CA VAL A 301 12.74 -19.82 4.32
C VAL A 301 12.33 -18.83 5.41
N ALA A 302 11.11 -18.31 5.31
CA ALA A 302 10.51 -17.47 6.33
C ALA A 302 9.49 -18.27 7.13
N ARG A 303 9.63 -18.27 8.46
CA ARG A 303 8.81 -19.08 9.37
C ARG A 303 8.19 -18.19 10.43
N GLY A 304 7.02 -18.59 10.92
CA GLY A 304 6.37 -17.88 12.00
C GLY A 304 5.30 -18.71 12.69
N LYS A 305 5.05 -18.40 13.96
CA LYS A 305 3.94 -19.00 14.72
C LYS A 305 3.47 -18.04 15.80
N ASP A 306 2.22 -18.18 16.21
CA ASP A 306 1.70 -17.49 17.37
C ASP A 306 2.14 -18.16 18.67
N HIS A 307 2.09 -17.41 19.77
CA HIS A 307 2.38 -17.95 21.10
C HIS A 307 1.21 -18.73 21.68
N ARG A 308 -0.02 -18.45 21.25
CA ARG A 308 -1.24 -18.88 21.94
C ARG A 308 -1.87 -20.15 21.37
N PHE A 309 -1.32 -20.68 20.28
CA PHE A 309 -1.80 -21.84 19.52
C PHE A 309 -3.27 -21.71 19.12
N TRP A 310 -3.69 -20.50 18.75
CA TRP A 310 -5.09 -20.22 18.41
C TRP A 310 -5.46 -20.76 17.03
N ARG A 311 -6.70 -21.22 16.89
CA ARG A 311 -7.24 -21.70 15.62
C ARG A 311 -7.47 -20.52 14.67
N GLY A 312 -6.49 -20.20 13.82
CA GLY A 312 -6.57 -19.14 12.80
C GLY A 312 -5.19 -18.69 12.32
N ASN A 313 -5.11 -17.53 11.65
CA ASN A 313 -3.87 -16.97 11.09
C ASN A 313 -3.29 -15.89 12.04
N PHE A 314 -2.78 -16.34 13.19
CA PHE A 314 -2.32 -15.46 14.28
C PHE A 314 -0.79 -15.38 14.41
N GLY A 315 -0.03 -16.15 13.63
CA GLY A 315 1.43 -16.05 13.62
C GLY A 315 1.92 -14.77 12.97
N SER A 316 3.24 -14.62 12.93
CA SER A 316 3.87 -13.41 12.43
C SER A 316 3.44 -13.13 10.97
N LYS A 317 3.16 -11.86 10.70
CA LYS A 317 2.99 -11.35 9.35
C LYS A 317 4.38 -11.15 8.74
N VAL A 318 4.54 -11.45 7.46
CA VAL A 318 5.79 -11.30 6.73
C VAL A 318 5.53 -10.56 5.43
N THR A 319 6.41 -9.62 5.09
CA THR A 319 6.41 -8.92 3.80
C THR A 319 7.84 -8.58 3.41
N CYS A 320 8.01 -8.03 2.20
CA CYS A 320 9.32 -7.65 1.66
C CYS A 320 10.38 -8.76 1.74
N LEU A 321 9.97 -10.04 1.62
CA LEU A 321 10.93 -11.13 1.51
C LEU A 321 11.63 -11.00 0.16
N SER A 322 12.95 -10.80 0.18
CA SER A 322 13.71 -10.54 -1.03
C SER A 322 15.06 -11.23 -1.03
N VAL A 323 15.50 -11.62 -2.23
CA VAL A 323 16.86 -12.04 -2.56
C VAL A 323 17.38 -11.03 -3.57
N ARG A 324 18.48 -10.36 -3.27
CA ARG A 324 19.08 -9.34 -4.14
C ARG A 324 20.54 -9.69 -4.39
N VAL A 325 20.97 -9.44 -5.61
CA VAL A 325 22.39 -9.48 -5.97
C VAL A 325 22.97 -8.11 -5.68
N LEU A 326 24.05 -8.06 -4.91
CA LEU A 326 24.83 -6.85 -4.67
C LEU A 326 26.11 -6.92 -5.50
N PHE A 327 26.55 -5.76 -6.00
CA PHE A 327 27.76 -5.60 -6.79
C PHE A 327 28.56 -4.41 -6.25
N ASP A 328 29.88 -4.47 -6.44
CA ASP A 328 30.82 -3.42 -6.07
C ASP A 328 30.78 -2.26 -7.09
N GLU A 329 31.20 -1.07 -6.67
CA GLU A 329 31.32 0.14 -7.51
C GLU A 329 32.31 -0.04 -8.68
N SER A 330 33.16 -1.08 -8.63
CA SER A 330 34.08 -1.44 -9.71
C SER A 330 33.36 -2.00 -10.95
N VAL A 331 32.07 -2.32 -10.86
CA VAL A 331 31.28 -2.89 -11.97
C VAL A 331 30.70 -1.74 -12.80
N THR A 332 31.30 -1.47 -13.95
CA THR A 332 30.91 -0.35 -14.81
C THR A 332 29.73 -0.64 -15.74
N ASP A 333 29.48 -1.90 -16.08
CA ASP A 333 28.34 -2.34 -16.91
C ASP A 333 27.56 -3.48 -16.23
N PRO A 334 26.26 -3.28 -15.91
CA PRO A 334 25.42 -4.32 -15.33
C PRO A 334 25.33 -5.62 -16.16
N ARG A 335 25.59 -5.55 -17.48
CA ARG A 335 25.56 -6.71 -18.39
C ARG A 335 26.74 -7.67 -18.19
N ASP A 336 27.81 -7.21 -17.54
CA ASP A 336 28.94 -8.07 -17.17
C ASP A 336 28.56 -9.06 -16.07
N ILE A 337 27.46 -8.78 -15.36
CA ILE A 337 26.99 -9.57 -14.22
C ILE A 337 25.61 -10.16 -14.49
N ILE A 338 24.70 -9.46 -15.17
CA ILE A 338 23.31 -9.85 -15.37
C ILE A 338 23.01 -10.14 -16.84
N TYR A 339 22.35 -11.26 -17.14
CA TYR A 339 21.92 -11.57 -18.50
C TYR A 339 20.88 -10.56 -19.03
N PRO A 340 21.05 -9.99 -20.23
CA PRO A 340 20.04 -9.13 -20.86
C PRO A 340 18.66 -9.79 -21.00
N GLU A 341 18.64 -11.11 -21.22
CA GLU A 341 17.42 -11.91 -21.42
C GLU A 341 16.76 -12.35 -20.10
N ALA A 342 17.38 -12.06 -18.95
CA ALA A 342 16.79 -12.31 -17.62
C ALA A 342 15.45 -11.56 -17.42
N PHE A 343 15.18 -10.56 -18.28
CA PHE A 343 13.96 -9.75 -18.27
C PHE A 343 12.87 -10.27 -19.23
N GLU A 344 13.17 -11.18 -20.16
CA GLU A 344 12.25 -11.54 -21.27
C GLU A 344 11.61 -12.94 -21.13
N ASN A 345 12.19 -13.87 -20.37
CA ASN A 345 11.67 -15.23 -20.20
C ASN A 345 11.07 -15.50 -18.81
N LEU A 346 9.88 -14.97 -18.58
CA LEU A 346 9.10 -15.19 -17.35
C LEU A 346 7.91 -16.16 -17.56
N SER A 347 8.01 -17.12 -18.49
CA SER A 347 7.05 -18.21 -18.59
C SER A 347 7.27 -19.22 -17.46
N GLU A 348 6.19 -19.75 -16.89
CA GLU A 348 6.16 -20.72 -15.78
C GLU A 348 7.39 -21.61 -15.67
N ASP A 349 8.26 -21.30 -14.72
CA ASP A 349 9.49 -22.04 -14.50
C ASP A 349 9.22 -23.41 -13.86
N ASN A 350 9.07 -24.42 -14.72
CA ASN A 350 9.19 -25.82 -14.37
C ASN A 350 10.68 -26.22 -14.20
N ASP A 351 11.43 -25.46 -13.40
CA ASP A 351 12.84 -25.76 -13.10
C ASP A 351 12.91 -26.96 -12.13
N MET A 352 12.92 -28.15 -12.72
CA MET A 352 12.97 -29.43 -12.00
C MET A 352 14.22 -29.54 -11.12
N LEU A 353 15.35 -29.00 -11.58
CA LEU A 353 16.62 -29.00 -10.85
C LEU A 353 16.53 -28.12 -9.60
N LEU A 354 16.01 -26.90 -9.72
CA LEU A 354 15.75 -26.03 -8.58
C LEU A 354 14.79 -26.69 -7.58
N ARG A 355 13.70 -27.30 -8.05
CA ARG A 355 12.73 -28.00 -7.18
C ARG A 355 13.38 -29.15 -6.40
N GLU A 356 14.23 -29.94 -7.05
CA GLU A 356 14.93 -31.05 -6.39
C GLU A 356 15.99 -30.56 -5.40
N ALA A 357 16.79 -29.55 -5.80
CA ALA A 357 17.80 -28.92 -4.96
C ALA A 357 17.17 -28.32 -3.68
N VAL A 358 16.06 -27.57 -3.83
CA VAL A 358 15.30 -26.99 -2.71
C VAL A 358 14.77 -28.09 -1.79
N ARG A 359 14.16 -29.16 -2.35
CA ARG A 359 13.68 -30.29 -1.53
C ARG A 359 14.80 -30.96 -0.73
N ARG A 360 15.97 -31.16 -1.35
CA ARG A 360 17.14 -31.78 -0.72
C ARG A 360 17.66 -30.90 0.42
N ALA A 361 17.80 -29.60 0.17
CA ALA A 361 18.25 -28.63 1.17
C ALA A 361 17.27 -28.53 2.35
N VAL A 362 15.96 -28.46 2.10
CA VAL A 362 14.94 -28.41 3.16
C VAL A 362 14.99 -29.68 4.04
N ARG A 363 15.12 -30.87 3.45
CA ARG A 363 15.31 -32.12 4.22
C ARG A 363 16.60 -32.11 5.05
N ALA A 364 17.68 -31.58 4.50
CA ALA A 364 18.95 -31.45 5.22
C ALA A 364 18.84 -30.48 6.41
N MET A 365 18.03 -29.41 6.28
CA MET A 365 17.74 -28.48 7.38
C MET A 365 16.89 -29.14 8.47
N ASP A 366 15.82 -29.84 8.10
CA ASP A 366 14.92 -30.47 9.07
C ASP A 366 15.61 -31.59 9.89
N SER A 367 16.59 -32.29 9.31
CA SER A 367 17.39 -33.29 10.03
C SER A 367 18.32 -32.71 11.10
N ARG A 368 18.65 -31.40 11.03
CA ARG A 368 19.41 -30.67 12.07
C ARG A 368 18.50 -30.06 13.15
N VAL A 369 17.23 -29.80 12.84
CA VAL A 369 16.24 -29.17 13.75
C VAL A 369 15.67 -30.15 14.80
N MET A 370 15.87 -31.46 14.65
CA MET A 370 15.42 -32.49 15.61
C MET A 370 16.43 -32.83 16.73
N ARG A 371 17.57 -32.14 16.85
CA ARG A 371 18.43 -32.27 18.04
C ARG A 371 18.41 -30.98 18.87
N PRO A 372 17.86 -31.00 20.10
CA PRO A 372 18.03 -29.88 21.01
C PRO A 372 19.52 -29.77 21.37
N GLN A 373 20.16 -28.68 20.97
CA GLN A 373 21.49 -28.34 21.46
C GLN A 373 21.34 -27.78 22.90
N PRO A 374 22.13 -28.25 23.87
CA PRO A 374 22.05 -27.74 25.23
C PRO A 374 22.54 -26.29 25.28
N SER A 375 21.85 -25.48 26.08
CA SER A 375 22.18 -24.08 26.31
C SER A 375 23.62 -23.93 26.77
N ARG A 376 24.45 -23.31 25.94
CA ARG A 376 25.67 -22.64 26.39
C ARG A 376 25.44 -21.14 26.32
N SER A 377 25.31 -20.56 27.50
CA SER A 377 25.52 -19.13 27.71
C SER A 377 26.92 -18.77 27.24
N THR A 378 27.04 -17.69 26.46
CA THR A 378 28.16 -16.71 26.47
C THR A 378 28.04 -15.77 25.28
N GLY A 379 28.32 -14.49 25.52
CA GLY A 379 28.69 -13.51 24.49
C GLY A 379 27.59 -12.56 24.04
N ARG A 380 27.51 -11.39 24.69
CA ARG A 380 26.95 -10.18 24.08
C ARG A 380 27.71 -9.91 22.77
N ALA A 381 27.04 -9.97 21.62
CA ALA A 381 27.61 -9.46 20.39
C ALA A 381 27.54 -7.93 20.42
N ASP A 382 28.70 -7.33 20.20
CA ASP A 382 29.00 -5.90 20.27
C ASP A 382 28.25 -5.14 19.17
N VAL A 383 27.48 -4.13 19.57
CA VAL A 383 26.84 -3.17 18.66
C VAL A 383 27.81 -2.00 18.55
N SER A 384 28.69 -2.05 17.56
CA SER A 384 29.55 -0.93 17.21
C SER A 384 29.11 -0.31 15.87
N PRO A 385 28.93 1.03 15.80
CA PRO A 385 28.56 1.70 14.57
C PRO A 385 29.82 1.91 13.71
N LEU A 386 29.94 1.17 12.61
CA LEU A 386 30.93 1.51 11.60
C LEU A 386 30.43 2.76 10.85
N ARG A 387 31.04 3.91 11.18
CA ARG A 387 31.03 5.10 10.35
C ARG A 387 31.81 4.78 9.05
N GLY A 388 31.09 4.35 8.03
CA GLY A 388 31.54 4.39 6.64
C GLY A 388 30.66 5.39 5.90
N ASN A 389 31.28 6.35 5.21
CA ASN A 389 30.57 7.32 4.39
C ASN A 389 29.81 6.57 3.30
N VAL A 390 28.48 6.54 3.40
CA VAL A 390 27.62 6.16 2.27
C VAL A 390 27.44 7.43 1.44
N THR A 391 28.06 7.47 0.28
CA THR A 391 27.80 8.47 -0.74
C THR A 391 26.38 8.26 -1.27
N ASP A 392 25.50 9.19 -0.90
CA ASP A 392 24.16 9.35 -1.44
C ASP A 392 24.29 9.80 -2.90
N ILE A 393 24.12 8.90 -3.88
CA ILE A 393 23.99 9.28 -5.29
C ILE A 393 22.54 9.73 -5.51
N SER A 394 22.27 10.93 -5.01
CA SER A 394 21.13 11.75 -5.36
C SER A 394 21.60 13.04 -6.01
N ASP A 395 22.50 12.98 -6.99
CA ASP A 395 22.67 14.05 -7.98
C ASP A 395 23.60 13.62 -9.13
N CYS A 396 23.00 13.31 -10.28
CA CYS A 396 23.63 13.51 -11.58
C CYS A 396 22.54 13.97 -12.55
N ARG A 397 22.49 15.29 -12.76
CA ARG A 397 21.87 15.96 -13.91
C ARG A 397 22.73 15.75 -15.16
N PHE A 398 22.08 15.96 -16.32
CA PHE A 398 22.61 16.04 -17.70
C PHE A 398 22.81 14.66 -18.36
N MET A 399 22.29 14.36 -19.55
CA MET A 399 21.60 15.09 -20.62
C MET A 399 20.60 14.16 -21.30
#